data_AF-A0A3D6CTF6-F1
#
_entry.id   AF-A0A3D6CTF6-F1
#
_cell.length_a   1.000
_cell.length_b   1.000
_cell.length_c   1.000
_cell.angle_alpha   90.00
_cell.angle_beta   90.00
_cell.angle_gamma   90.00
#
_symmetry.space_group_name_H-M   'P 1'
#
loop_
_entity.id
_entity.type
_entity.pdbx_description
1 polymer ?
#
loop_
_entity_poly.entity_id
_entity_poly.type
_entity_poly.pdbx_seq_one_letter_code
_entity_poly.pdbx_strand_id
1 'polypeptide(L)'
;MAWLPRMFRAAVQAPAEVRADAENPAIPVSAANFLQLFGLESGSAAGEVVTIETAMKVPAVQAAVGFISGTMAGLPLKLYKRGKNNSRESVSDELATLLHDAPNPDQSSFEWRKYTFEQLLTGGRGCSFIERNGMGKVVGIWPLDPAQTSVHREGARKFFKYRENKRTVIYEAAEVIDLAFMLKSDGLKHRSPIMDAADTIGLARAMTHYGSRFFNNGGVPPFAIEGNFQSGAAMQRASDDLEEAVRKSKRDSRLALVLPMGLKIVPIGTDAQKSQMIEAQRFIIEEIARRYSLPPVFLQDLTHGTFSNNEQQDLHLTKHTIKRYAEQFEQECNLKLFGWKKRDRFVELNLDGLLRGDFKTRMEGYASAIQSGQMTPGETRDMENRPRLPGDDKLYMQGAMMPLDKLGLADPTGGNTNGS
;
A
#
# COMPACT_ATOMS: atom_id res chain seq x y z
N MET A 1 -32.31 -30.18 14.40
CA MET A 1 -32.29 -29.49 15.71
C MET A 1 -31.11 -28.54 15.72
N ALA A 2 -31.41 -27.26 15.92
CA ALA A 2 -30.56 -26.12 15.54
C ALA A 2 -29.32 -25.93 16.43
N TRP A 3 -28.19 -25.62 15.80
CA TRP A 3 -26.96 -25.14 16.45
C TRP A 3 -26.66 -23.75 15.87
N LEU A 4 -26.87 -22.71 16.67
CA LEU A 4 -26.59 -21.30 16.33
C LEU A 4 -25.30 -20.86 17.04
N PRO A 5 -24.40 -20.10 16.38
CA PRO A 5 -23.15 -19.63 16.96
C PRO A 5 -23.36 -18.42 17.88
N ARG A 6 -22.43 -18.28 18.84
CA ARG A 6 -22.45 -17.42 20.02
C ARG A 6 -22.38 -15.89 19.77
N MET A 7 -22.61 -15.42 18.54
CA MET A 7 -22.48 -13.99 18.17
C MET A 7 -23.79 -13.18 18.15
N PHE A 8 -24.98 -13.78 18.20
CA PHE A 8 -26.24 -13.00 18.17
C PHE A 8 -27.23 -13.43 19.25
N ARG A 9 -27.22 -12.72 20.38
CA ARG A 9 -28.42 -12.50 21.21
C ARG A 9 -28.22 -11.24 22.06
N ALA A 10 -28.73 -10.12 21.57
CA ALA A 10 -29.00 -8.95 22.38
C ALA A 10 -30.46 -8.54 22.14
N ALA A 11 -31.21 -8.39 23.23
CA ALA A 11 -32.57 -7.88 23.21
C ALA A 11 -32.59 -6.44 22.69
N VAL A 12 -33.53 -6.15 21.81
CA VAL A 12 -33.80 -4.79 21.31
C VAL A 12 -34.32 -3.93 22.46
N GLN A 13 -33.56 -2.93 22.87
CA GLN A 13 -34.08 -1.74 23.54
C GLN A 13 -33.80 -0.54 22.65
N ALA A 14 -34.79 0.34 22.51
CA ALA A 14 -34.79 1.48 21.61
C ALA A 14 -33.58 2.41 21.85
N PRO A 15 -32.99 3.01 20.81
CA PRO A 15 -31.84 3.89 20.97
C PRO A 15 -32.28 5.19 21.66
N ALA A 16 -31.68 5.47 22.82
CA ALA A 16 -31.66 6.81 23.37
C ALA A 16 -30.72 7.67 22.52
N GLU A 17 -31.17 8.87 22.12
CA GLU A 17 -30.35 9.84 21.37
C GLU A 17 -29.02 10.08 22.09
N VAL A 18 -27.91 9.84 21.39
CA VAL A 18 -26.56 10.21 21.85
C VAL A 18 -26.16 11.46 21.10
N ARG A 19 -26.29 12.61 21.77
CA ARG A 19 -25.56 13.82 21.37
C ARG A 19 -24.11 13.68 21.83
N ALA A 20 -23.17 14.06 20.97
CA ALA A 20 -21.74 13.97 21.23
C ALA A 20 -21.31 15.16 22.10
N ASP A 21 -21.42 15.01 23.42
CA ASP A 21 -20.83 15.94 24.39
C ASP A 21 -19.43 15.47 24.82
N ALA A 22 -18.52 16.43 24.98
CA ALA A 22 -17.10 16.24 25.30
C ALA A 22 -16.83 15.62 26.69
N GLU A 23 -17.88 15.32 27.46
CA GLU A 23 -17.82 14.77 28.81
C GLU A 23 -18.13 13.26 28.87
N ASN A 24 -18.11 12.53 27.74
CA ASN A 24 -18.35 11.09 27.74
C ASN A 24 -17.13 10.31 28.31
N PRO A 25 -17.25 9.66 29.50
CA PRO A 25 -16.15 8.96 30.18
C PRO A 25 -15.75 7.63 29.52
N ALA A 26 -16.35 7.27 28.37
CA ALA A 26 -16.05 6.04 27.64
C ALA A 26 -14.70 6.07 26.89
N ILE A 27 -14.02 7.21 26.81
CA ILE A 27 -12.70 7.35 26.19
C ILE A 27 -11.66 7.66 27.28
N PRO A 28 -10.82 6.69 27.69
CA PRO A 28 -9.80 6.94 28.69
C PRO A 28 -8.76 7.96 28.20
N VAL A 29 -8.47 8.95 29.05
CA VAL A 29 -7.52 10.07 28.85
C VAL A 29 -6.09 9.60 28.54
N SER A 30 -5.77 8.32 28.80
CA SER A 30 -4.47 7.69 28.55
C SER A 30 -4.31 7.06 27.16
N ALA A 31 -5.21 7.32 26.21
CA ALA A 31 -5.09 6.80 24.85
C ALA A 31 -4.17 7.69 24.00
N ALA A 32 -3.30 7.09 23.18
CA ALA A 32 -2.59 7.81 22.11
C ALA A 32 -3.57 8.56 21.18
N ASN A 33 -4.82 8.10 21.10
CA ASN A 33 -5.91 8.73 20.35
C ASN A 33 -6.51 9.97 21.06
N PHE A 34 -6.28 10.19 22.37
CA PHE A 34 -6.81 11.34 23.10
C PHE A 34 -6.09 12.63 22.68
N LEU A 35 -4.76 12.61 22.63
CA LEU A 35 -3.98 13.75 22.14
C LEU A 35 -4.13 13.96 20.63
N GLN A 36 -4.39 12.89 19.88
CA GLN A 36 -4.73 12.96 18.45
C GLN A 36 -6.11 13.60 18.22
N LEU A 37 -7.09 13.31 19.08
CA LEU A 37 -8.43 13.91 19.06
C LEU A 37 -8.40 15.42 19.40
N PHE A 38 -7.46 15.85 20.25
CA PHE A 38 -7.24 17.25 20.59
C PHE A 38 -6.15 17.95 19.76
N GLY A 39 -5.61 17.31 18.72
CA GLY A 39 -4.67 17.93 17.79
C GLY A 39 -3.32 18.37 18.37
N LEU A 40 -2.97 17.92 19.58
CA LEU A 40 -1.82 18.43 20.35
C LEU A 40 -0.47 17.75 20.00
N GLU A 41 -0.49 16.58 19.33
CA GLU A 41 0.73 15.88 18.88
C GLU A 41 0.80 15.69 17.34
N SER A 42 -0.18 16.20 16.60
CA SER A 42 -0.31 16.00 15.15
C SER A 42 0.00 17.25 14.30
N GLY A 43 0.61 18.28 14.90
CA GLY A 43 1.08 19.45 14.16
C GLY A 43 2.33 19.11 13.35
N SER A 44 2.27 19.28 12.04
CA SER A 44 3.47 19.35 11.20
C SER A 44 4.21 20.66 11.43
N ALA A 45 5.51 20.72 11.11
CA ALA A 45 6.29 21.96 11.11
C ALA A 45 5.68 23.07 10.22
N ALA A 46 4.86 22.69 9.22
CA ALA A 46 4.11 23.60 8.36
C ALA A 46 2.80 24.13 8.98
N GLY A 47 2.47 23.75 10.23
CA GLY A 47 1.26 24.16 10.93
C GLY A 47 -0.02 23.42 10.51
N GLU A 48 0.07 22.43 9.62
CA GLU A 48 -1.05 21.58 9.22
C GLU A 48 -1.20 20.38 10.19
N VAL A 49 -2.43 20.09 10.60
CA VAL A 49 -2.75 18.92 11.45
C VAL A 49 -2.78 17.64 10.62
N VAL A 50 -1.85 16.72 10.84
CA VAL A 50 -1.74 15.46 10.09
C VAL A 50 -2.32 14.28 10.87
N THR A 51 -3.30 13.63 10.25
CA THR A 51 -3.97 12.40 10.67
C THR A 51 -3.96 11.42 9.51
N ILE A 52 -4.28 10.14 9.76
CA ILE A 52 -4.42 9.16 8.67
C ILE A 52 -5.43 9.65 7.64
N GLU A 53 -6.59 10.14 8.09
CA GLU A 53 -7.66 10.63 7.20
C GLU A 53 -7.22 11.84 6.36
N THR A 54 -6.53 12.80 6.97
CA THR A 54 -6.07 13.99 6.23
C THR A 54 -4.88 13.69 5.33
N ALA A 55 -4.02 12.75 5.71
CA ALA A 55 -2.92 12.26 4.88
C ALA A 55 -3.44 11.52 3.63
N MET A 56 -4.50 10.71 3.77
CA MET A 56 -5.15 10.02 2.64
C MET A 56 -5.83 10.98 1.65
N LYS A 57 -5.99 12.27 1.97
CA LYS A 57 -6.41 13.31 1.02
C LYS A 57 -5.27 13.80 0.13
N VAL A 58 -4.01 13.51 0.48
CA VAL A 58 -2.86 13.81 -0.38
C VAL A 58 -2.77 12.74 -1.47
N PRO A 59 -2.87 13.10 -2.78
CA PRO A 59 -2.96 12.12 -3.86
C PRO A 59 -1.81 11.12 -3.91
N ALA A 60 -0.57 11.58 -3.69
CA ALA A 60 0.60 10.69 -3.68
C ALA A 60 0.57 9.65 -2.55
N VAL A 61 0.06 10.02 -1.35
CA VAL A 61 -0.10 9.06 -0.24
C VAL A 61 -1.19 8.04 -0.58
N GLN A 62 -2.34 8.51 -1.07
CA GLN A 62 -3.44 7.64 -1.46
C GLN A 62 -3.05 6.67 -2.57
N ALA A 63 -2.32 7.15 -3.59
CA ALA A 63 -1.81 6.34 -4.68
C ALA A 63 -0.83 5.28 -4.18
N ALA A 64 0.12 5.64 -3.31
CA ALA A 64 1.09 4.67 -2.75
C ALA A 64 0.40 3.56 -1.95
N VAL A 65 -0.48 3.96 -1.02
CA VAL A 65 -1.22 3.02 -0.16
C VAL A 65 -2.12 2.13 -1.00
N GLY A 66 -2.92 2.72 -1.90
CA GLY A 66 -3.88 2.00 -2.74
C GLY A 66 -3.23 1.07 -3.77
N PHE A 67 -2.08 1.48 -4.34
CA PHE A 67 -1.33 0.65 -5.27
C PHE A 67 -0.78 -0.59 -4.56
N ILE A 68 -0.02 -0.41 -3.47
CA ILE A 68 0.60 -1.56 -2.78
C ILE A 68 -0.47 -2.46 -2.17
N SER A 69 -1.49 -1.91 -1.50
CA SER A 69 -2.55 -2.73 -0.88
C SER A 69 -3.37 -3.48 -1.94
N GLY A 70 -3.69 -2.84 -3.06
CA GLY A 70 -4.40 -3.44 -4.19
C GLY A 70 -3.58 -4.55 -4.87
N THR A 71 -2.29 -4.32 -5.11
CA THR A 71 -1.38 -5.33 -5.66
C THR A 71 -1.30 -6.53 -4.72
N MET A 72 -1.06 -6.32 -3.42
CA MET A 72 -0.98 -7.41 -2.45
C MET A 72 -2.29 -8.20 -2.32
N ALA A 73 -3.44 -7.52 -2.40
CA ALA A 73 -4.76 -8.15 -2.36
C ALA A 73 -5.06 -8.99 -3.60
N GLY A 74 -4.55 -8.58 -4.77
CA GLY A 74 -4.76 -9.27 -6.04
C GLY A 74 -3.92 -10.54 -6.23
N LEU A 75 -2.86 -10.73 -5.45
CA LEU A 75 -2.01 -11.92 -5.53
C LEU A 75 -2.76 -13.16 -5.03
N PRO A 76 -2.83 -14.28 -5.76
CA PRO A 76 -3.44 -15.50 -5.24
C PRO A 76 -2.63 -16.08 -4.08
N LEU A 77 -3.25 -16.32 -2.92
CA LEU A 77 -2.63 -17.02 -1.78
C LEU A 77 -2.96 -18.51 -1.89
N LYS A 78 -1.96 -19.33 -2.18
CA LYS A 78 -2.13 -20.77 -2.41
C LYS A 78 -1.55 -21.57 -1.26
N LEU A 79 -2.19 -22.71 -0.98
CA LEU A 79 -1.71 -23.68 0.01
C LEU A 79 -0.97 -24.81 -0.69
N TYR A 80 0.22 -25.13 -0.19
CA TYR A 80 1.07 -26.18 -0.72
C TYR A 80 1.45 -27.19 0.36
N LYS A 81 1.75 -28.42 -0.06
CA LYS A 81 2.38 -29.46 0.75
C LYS A 81 3.78 -29.73 0.23
N ARG A 82 4.76 -29.87 1.14
CA ARG A 82 6.13 -30.24 0.80
C ARG A 82 6.19 -31.74 0.51
N GLY A 83 6.64 -32.10 -0.69
CA GLY A 83 6.89 -33.47 -1.12
C GLY A 83 8.36 -33.87 -1.00
N LYS A 84 8.71 -35.03 -1.55
CA LYS A 84 10.10 -35.52 -1.63
C LYS A 84 10.90 -34.67 -2.64
N ASN A 85 12.21 -34.54 -2.43
CA ASN A 85 13.12 -33.80 -3.33
C ASN A 85 12.71 -32.35 -3.62
N ASN A 86 12.16 -31.65 -2.61
CA ASN A 86 11.73 -30.25 -2.72
C ASN A 86 10.55 -30.04 -3.71
N SER A 87 9.81 -31.09 -4.06
CA SER A 87 8.55 -30.93 -4.80
C SER A 87 7.49 -30.23 -3.95
N ARG A 88 6.58 -29.51 -4.61
CA ARG A 88 5.43 -28.87 -3.98
C ARG A 88 4.15 -29.32 -4.68
N GLU A 89 3.15 -29.69 -3.88
CA GLU A 89 1.83 -30.09 -4.37
C GLU A 89 0.79 -29.08 -3.90
N SER A 90 -0.06 -28.59 -4.81
CA SER A 90 -1.17 -27.69 -4.44
C SER A 90 -2.21 -28.44 -3.64
N VAL A 91 -2.71 -27.82 -2.58
CA VAL A 91 -3.76 -28.36 -1.71
C VAL A 91 -5.04 -27.54 -1.92
N SER A 92 -6.18 -28.21 -1.99
CA SER A 92 -7.50 -27.60 -2.23
C SER A 92 -8.51 -27.96 -1.12
N ASP A 93 -8.07 -27.90 0.14
CA ASP A 93 -8.95 -28.16 1.29
C ASP A 93 -9.65 -26.89 1.79
N GLU A 94 -10.45 -27.01 2.86
CA GLU A 94 -11.21 -25.91 3.46
C GLU A 94 -10.32 -24.70 3.80
N LEU A 95 -9.09 -24.91 4.26
CA LEU A 95 -8.15 -23.83 4.58
C LEU A 95 -7.66 -23.15 3.30
N ALA A 96 -7.40 -23.90 2.23
CA ALA A 96 -7.03 -23.34 0.94
C ALA A 96 -8.15 -22.43 0.39
N THR A 97 -9.41 -22.87 0.46
CA THR A 97 -10.57 -22.06 0.06
C THR A 97 -10.72 -20.82 0.94
N LEU A 98 -10.59 -20.97 2.26
CA LEU A 98 -10.68 -19.84 3.19
C LEU A 98 -9.62 -18.76 2.90
N LEU A 99 -8.39 -19.16 2.60
CA LEU A 99 -7.30 -18.25 2.31
C LEU A 99 -7.40 -17.61 0.92
N HIS A 100 -7.87 -18.36 -0.08
CA HIS A 100 -7.93 -17.92 -1.47
C HIS A 100 -9.18 -17.10 -1.79
N ASP A 101 -10.36 -17.53 -1.31
CA ASP A 101 -11.65 -17.00 -1.73
C ASP A 101 -12.28 -16.06 -0.70
N ALA A 102 -12.52 -16.55 0.52
CA ALA A 102 -13.23 -15.82 1.57
C ALA A 102 -12.75 -16.24 2.97
N PRO A 103 -12.05 -15.36 3.71
CA PRO A 103 -11.53 -15.67 5.04
C PRO A 103 -12.62 -15.78 6.09
N ASN A 104 -13.79 -15.18 5.84
CA ASN A 104 -14.96 -15.22 6.69
C ASN A 104 -16.22 -14.94 5.84
N PRO A 105 -17.43 -15.08 6.39
CA PRO A 105 -18.68 -14.86 5.64
C PRO A 105 -18.93 -13.42 5.18
N ASP A 106 -18.27 -12.42 5.77
CA ASP A 106 -18.59 -11.00 5.57
C ASP A 106 -17.78 -10.36 4.44
N GLN A 107 -16.62 -10.92 4.07
CA GLN A 107 -15.72 -10.33 3.07
C GLN A 107 -14.92 -11.38 2.29
N SER A 108 -14.48 -10.99 1.10
CA SER A 108 -13.56 -11.77 0.26
C SER A 108 -12.11 -11.72 0.75
N SER A 109 -11.29 -12.68 0.30
CA SER A 109 -9.83 -12.67 0.56
C SER A 109 -9.12 -11.47 -0.03
N PHE A 110 -9.67 -10.87 -1.09
CA PHE A 110 -9.17 -9.61 -1.64
C PHE A 110 -9.40 -8.47 -0.64
N GLU A 111 -10.63 -8.28 -0.16
CA GLU A 111 -10.98 -7.19 0.78
C GLU A 111 -10.21 -7.31 2.10
N TRP A 112 -10.13 -8.51 2.66
CA TRP A 112 -9.38 -8.76 3.89
C TRP A 112 -7.91 -8.35 3.77
N ARG A 113 -7.23 -8.80 2.71
CA ARG A 113 -5.81 -8.48 2.50
C ARG A 113 -5.64 -7.00 2.19
N LYS A 114 -6.51 -6.43 1.36
CA LYS A 114 -6.48 -5.00 1.03
C LYS A 114 -6.57 -4.17 2.31
N TYR A 115 -7.56 -4.43 3.16
CA TYR A 115 -7.72 -3.76 4.45
C TYR A 115 -6.49 -3.95 5.33
N THR A 116 -5.99 -5.18 5.47
CA THR A 116 -4.82 -5.49 6.30
C THR A 116 -3.58 -4.69 5.86
N PHE A 117 -3.33 -4.61 4.55
CA PHE A 117 -2.22 -3.82 4.01
C PHE A 117 -2.48 -2.31 4.07
N GLU A 118 -3.72 -1.83 3.92
CA GLU A 118 -4.06 -0.42 4.16
C GLU A 118 -3.75 -0.01 5.60
N GLN A 119 -4.14 -0.81 6.58
CA GLN A 119 -3.82 -0.58 7.99
C GLN A 119 -2.31 -0.60 8.26
N LEU A 120 -1.60 -1.55 7.64
CA LEU A 120 -0.14 -1.64 7.70
C LEU A 120 0.54 -0.40 7.11
N LEU A 121 0.10 0.06 5.94
CA LEU A 121 0.71 1.16 5.19
C LEU A 121 0.27 2.54 5.68
N THR A 122 -0.72 2.64 6.56
CA THR A 122 -1.18 3.91 7.14
C THR A 122 -0.78 4.01 8.61
N GLY A 123 -1.46 3.27 9.48
CA GLY A 123 -1.22 3.21 10.91
C GLY A 123 0.07 2.48 11.30
N GLY A 124 0.64 1.68 10.40
CA GLY A 124 1.90 0.97 10.63
C GLY A 124 1.74 -0.45 11.15
N ARG A 125 0.51 -0.96 11.26
CA ARG A 125 0.21 -2.32 11.72
C ARG A 125 -1.07 -2.85 11.09
N GLY A 126 -1.05 -4.09 10.62
CA GLY A 126 -2.23 -4.83 10.17
C GLY A 126 -2.37 -6.12 10.98
N CYS A 127 -3.53 -6.33 11.60
CA CYS A 127 -3.78 -7.47 12.49
C CYS A 127 -4.99 -8.28 12.01
N SER A 128 -4.96 -9.59 12.16
CA SER A 128 -6.13 -10.44 11.95
C SER A 128 -6.17 -11.59 12.96
N PHE A 129 -7.33 -11.78 13.59
CA PHE A 129 -7.62 -12.91 14.48
C PHE A 129 -7.92 -14.17 13.67
N ILE A 130 -7.37 -15.30 14.09
CA ILE A 130 -7.60 -16.63 13.51
C ILE A 130 -8.59 -17.37 14.41
N GLU A 131 -9.81 -17.56 13.91
CA GLU A 131 -10.82 -18.36 14.58
C GLU A 131 -10.57 -19.84 14.34
N ARG A 132 -10.49 -20.60 15.44
CA ARG A 132 -10.33 -22.06 15.40
C ARG A 132 -11.50 -22.74 16.10
N ASN A 133 -11.99 -23.84 15.53
CA ASN A 133 -13.02 -24.65 16.15
C ASN A 133 -12.44 -25.51 17.30
N GLY A 134 -13.29 -26.28 18.00
CA GLY A 134 -12.87 -27.14 19.11
C GLY A 134 -11.87 -28.24 18.75
N MET A 135 -11.66 -28.53 17.47
CA MET A 135 -10.64 -29.45 16.97
C MET A 135 -9.34 -28.74 16.54
N GLY A 136 -9.25 -27.42 16.73
CA GLY A 136 -8.10 -26.60 16.35
C GLY A 136 -8.02 -26.26 14.85
N LYS A 137 -9.02 -26.65 14.04
CA LYS A 137 -9.08 -26.27 12.62
C LYS A 137 -9.46 -24.81 12.47
N VAL A 138 -8.80 -24.11 11.55
CA VAL A 138 -9.14 -22.71 11.22
C VAL A 138 -10.47 -22.69 10.48
N VAL A 139 -11.41 -21.88 10.98
CA VAL A 139 -12.76 -21.73 10.41
C VAL A 139 -13.06 -20.29 9.98
N GLY A 140 -12.24 -19.33 10.42
CA GLY A 140 -12.39 -17.93 10.06
C GLY A 140 -11.10 -17.15 10.29
N ILE A 141 -10.89 -16.09 9.50
CA ILE A 141 -9.89 -15.07 9.75
C ILE A 141 -10.59 -13.70 9.73
N TRP A 142 -10.41 -12.94 10.81
CA TRP A 142 -11.15 -11.72 11.08
C TRP A 142 -10.17 -10.55 11.24
N PRO A 143 -10.22 -9.52 10.38
CA PRO A 143 -9.38 -8.35 10.55
C PRO A 143 -9.70 -7.66 11.87
N LEU A 144 -8.66 -7.23 12.57
CA LEU A 144 -8.79 -6.45 13.80
C LEU A 144 -8.42 -5.01 13.50
N ASP A 145 -9.18 -4.06 14.07
CA ASP A 145 -8.80 -2.66 14.03
C ASP A 145 -7.50 -2.45 14.86
N PRO A 146 -6.39 -2.02 14.25
CA PRO A 146 -5.15 -1.75 14.97
C PRO A 146 -5.30 -0.65 16.02
N ALA A 147 -6.20 0.33 15.84
CA ALA A 147 -6.44 1.39 16.80
C ALA A 147 -7.07 0.87 18.11
N GLN A 148 -7.77 -0.26 18.05
CA GLN A 148 -8.31 -0.96 19.22
C GLN A 148 -7.40 -2.10 19.72
N THR A 149 -6.25 -2.30 19.09
CA THR A 149 -5.33 -3.41 19.38
C THR A 149 -4.06 -2.90 20.06
N SER A 150 -3.76 -3.44 21.24
CA SER A 150 -2.50 -3.18 21.95
C SER A 150 -1.71 -4.48 22.15
N VAL A 151 -0.39 -4.39 22.00
CA VAL A 151 0.49 -5.55 22.08
C VAL A 151 1.42 -5.41 23.27
N HIS A 152 1.47 -6.45 24.06
CA HIS A 152 2.26 -6.50 25.28
C HIS A 152 2.89 -7.87 25.43
N ARG A 153 3.85 -7.94 26.34
CA ARG A 153 4.58 -9.16 26.65
C ARG A 153 4.52 -9.39 28.15
N GLU A 154 4.21 -10.62 28.53
CA GLU A 154 4.24 -11.09 29.92
C GLU A 154 5.25 -12.25 29.97
N GLY A 155 6.40 -12.00 30.61
CA GLY A 155 7.55 -12.90 30.53
C GLY A 155 8.04 -13.08 29.08
N ALA A 156 8.10 -14.31 28.59
CA ALA A 156 8.47 -14.62 27.21
C ALA A 156 7.29 -14.63 26.23
N ARG A 157 6.04 -14.53 26.72
CA ARG A 157 4.81 -14.69 25.92
C ARG A 157 4.29 -13.34 25.44
N LYS A 158 3.94 -13.27 24.15
CA LYS A 158 3.36 -12.08 23.51
C LYS A 158 1.83 -12.24 23.46
N PHE A 159 1.12 -11.17 23.78
CA PHE A 159 -0.34 -11.13 23.83
C PHE A 159 -0.88 -9.87 23.14
N PHE A 160 -2.09 -9.99 22.60
CA PHE A 160 -2.83 -8.92 21.95
C PHE A 160 -4.08 -8.61 22.78
N LYS A 161 -4.17 -7.39 23.28
CA LYS A 161 -5.36 -6.86 23.96
C LYS A 161 -6.18 -6.10 22.95
N TYR A 162 -7.34 -6.63 22.59
CA TYR A 162 -8.29 -6.02 21.67
C TYR A 162 -9.49 -5.47 22.43
N ARG A 163 -9.83 -4.21 22.19
CA ARG A 163 -11.02 -3.60 22.77
C ARG A 163 -12.21 -3.75 21.82
N GLU A 164 -13.16 -4.57 22.21
CA GLU A 164 -14.41 -4.77 21.51
C GLU A 164 -15.54 -4.14 22.34
N ASN A 165 -16.01 -2.97 21.90
CA ASN A 165 -16.99 -2.17 22.64
C ASN A 165 -16.53 -1.90 24.09
N LYS A 166 -17.31 -2.36 25.08
CA LYS A 166 -17.01 -2.24 26.52
C LYS A 166 -16.19 -3.40 27.08
N ARG A 167 -15.76 -4.35 26.25
CA ARG A 167 -15.01 -5.54 26.68
C ARG A 167 -13.60 -5.51 26.12
N THR A 168 -12.68 -6.13 26.85
CA THR A 168 -11.33 -6.37 26.37
C THR A 168 -11.14 -7.86 26.23
N VAL A 169 -10.79 -8.29 25.03
CA VAL A 169 -10.45 -9.66 24.70
C VAL A 169 -8.92 -9.76 24.62
N ILE A 170 -8.37 -10.83 25.17
CA ILE A 170 -6.93 -11.11 25.11
C ILE A 170 -6.74 -12.30 24.20
N TYR A 171 -5.98 -12.09 23.12
CA TYR A 171 -5.56 -13.15 22.21
C TYR A 171 -4.09 -13.50 22.45
N GLU A 172 -3.78 -14.78 22.35
CA GLU A 172 -2.41 -15.25 22.31
C GLU A 172 -1.75 -14.88 20.97
N ALA A 173 -0.43 -14.74 20.96
CA ALA A 173 0.29 -14.46 19.72
C ALA A 173 0.13 -15.53 18.64
N ALA A 174 -0.28 -16.75 18.96
CA ALA A 174 -0.56 -17.80 17.96
C ALA A 174 -1.92 -17.60 17.25
N GLU A 175 -2.81 -16.80 17.84
CA GLU A 175 -4.17 -16.56 17.33
C GLU A 175 -4.25 -15.31 16.46
N VAL A 176 -3.17 -14.53 16.33
CA VAL A 176 -3.17 -13.26 15.60
C VAL A 176 -2.07 -13.26 14.55
N ILE A 177 -2.46 -13.04 13.29
CA ILE A 177 -1.56 -12.64 12.20
C ILE A 177 -1.22 -11.16 12.43
N ASP A 178 0.05 -10.85 12.62
CA ASP A 178 0.53 -9.53 13.01
C ASP A 178 1.60 -9.03 12.02
N LEU A 179 1.21 -8.07 11.19
CA LEU A 179 2.11 -7.38 10.28
C LEU A 179 2.44 -6.01 10.87
N ALA A 180 3.73 -5.67 10.92
CA ALA A 180 4.20 -4.35 11.34
C ALA A 180 5.05 -3.73 10.23
N PHE A 181 4.80 -2.46 9.92
CA PHE A 181 5.53 -1.75 8.85
C PHE A 181 7.01 -1.62 9.20
N MET A 182 7.27 -1.21 10.46
CA MET A 182 8.58 -1.17 11.07
C MET A 182 8.41 -1.24 12.59
N LEU A 183 9.12 -2.16 13.24
CA LEU A 183 9.10 -2.29 14.70
C LEU A 183 9.99 -1.23 15.36
N LYS A 184 9.60 -0.81 16.56
CA LYS A 184 10.45 0.00 17.45
C LYS A 184 11.43 -0.92 18.20
N SER A 185 12.35 -0.31 18.95
CA SER A 185 13.40 -1.00 19.70
C SER A 185 12.88 -2.02 20.73
N ASP A 186 11.64 -1.87 21.20
CA ASP A 186 11.00 -2.83 22.12
C ASP A 186 10.53 -4.13 21.43
N GLY A 187 10.54 -4.17 20.10
CA GLY A 187 10.08 -5.32 19.31
C GLY A 187 8.57 -5.57 19.39
N LEU A 188 7.78 -4.63 19.92
CA LEU A 188 6.32 -4.77 20.10
C LEU A 188 5.55 -3.60 19.50
N LYS A 189 6.00 -2.37 19.75
CA LYS A 189 5.45 -1.16 19.15
C LYS A 189 5.96 -1.03 17.72
N HIS A 190 5.24 -0.24 16.94
CA HIS A 190 5.53 -0.01 15.53
C HIS A 190 5.63 1.50 15.22
N ARG A 191 6.21 1.79 14.06
CA ARG A 191 6.21 3.11 13.43
C ARG A 191 5.04 3.21 12.45
N SER A 192 4.33 4.34 12.46
CA SER A 192 3.37 4.66 11.40
C SER A 192 4.11 5.38 10.28
N PRO A 193 4.06 4.88 9.03
CA PRO A 193 4.69 5.56 7.89
C PRO A 193 4.14 6.97 7.67
N ILE A 194 2.84 7.20 7.93
CA ILE A 194 2.20 8.51 7.82
C ILE A 194 2.67 9.44 8.94
N MET A 195 2.61 9.00 10.20
CA MET A 195 2.96 9.89 11.32
C MET A 195 4.44 10.24 11.33
N ASP A 196 5.31 9.28 11.01
CA ASP A 196 6.75 9.56 10.87
C ASP A 196 7.05 10.49 9.67
N ALA A 197 6.08 10.75 8.76
CA ALA A 197 6.22 11.62 7.58
C ALA A 197 5.28 12.85 7.69
N ALA A 198 4.82 13.16 8.90
CA ALA A 198 3.84 14.22 9.14
C ALA A 198 4.32 15.58 8.61
N ASP A 199 5.62 15.89 8.71
CA ASP A 199 6.16 17.16 8.20
C ASP A 199 6.07 17.27 6.67
N THR A 200 6.49 16.23 5.94
CA THR A 200 6.41 16.19 4.48
C THR A 200 4.96 16.24 3.99
N ILE A 201 4.08 15.48 4.62
CA ILE A 201 2.65 15.45 4.29
C ILE A 201 1.99 16.80 4.64
N GLY A 202 2.36 17.39 5.77
CA GLY A 202 1.91 18.70 6.20
C GLY A 202 2.33 19.79 5.23
N LEU A 203 3.58 19.75 4.75
CA LEU A 203 4.08 20.67 3.73
C LEU A 203 3.28 20.54 2.42
N ALA A 204 3.01 19.30 1.98
CA ALA A 204 2.20 19.04 0.78
C ALA A 204 0.81 19.70 0.86
N ARG A 205 0.18 19.57 2.03
CA ARG A 205 -1.12 20.16 2.32
C ARG A 205 -1.06 21.68 2.41
N ALA A 206 -0.06 22.23 3.09
CA ALA A 206 0.13 23.67 3.19
C ALA A 206 0.32 24.30 1.81
N MET A 207 1.11 23.67 0.92
CA MET A 207 1.27 24.12 -0.47
C MET A 207 -0.03 24.07 -1.26
N THR A 208 -0.83 23.01 -1.07
CA THR A 208 -2.14 22.88 -1.72
C THR A 208 -3.10 23.96 -1.22
N HIS A 209 -3.18 24.17 0.09
CA HIS A 209 -4.01 25.21 0.70
C HIS A 209 -3.59 26.61 0.27
N TYR A 210 -2.28 26.89 0.21
CA TYR A 210 -1.76 28.15 -0.29
C TYR A 210 -2.20 28.38 -1.75
N GLY A 211 -2.02 27.39 -2.62
CA GLY A 211 -2.48 27.45 -4.00
C GLY A 211 -3.98 27.68 -4.11
N SER A 212 -4.79 26.91 -3.37
CA SER A 212 -6.25 27.09 -3.33
C SER A 212 -6.66 28.48 -2.86
N ARG A 213 -6.02 29.04 -1.83
CA ARG A 213 -6.29 30.41 -1.36
C ARG A 213 -5.89 31.46 -2.39
N PHE A 214 -4.73 31.29 -3.02
CA PHE A 214 -4.26 32.18 -4.08
C PHE A 214 -5.25 32.24 -5.25
N PHE A 215 -5.70 31.10 -5.76
CA PHE A 215 -6.69 31.06 -6.84
C PHE A 215 -8.08 31.53 -6.39
N ASN A 216 -8.51 31.18 -5.18
CA ASN A 216 -9.78 31.70 -4.63
C ASN A 216 -9.73 33.24 -4.50
N ASN A 217 -8.57 33.83 -4.27
CA ASN A 217 -8.40 35.28 -4.22
C ASN A 217 -8.22 35.91 -5.62
N GLY A 218 -8.51 35.19 -6.71
CA GLY A 218 -8.41 35.70 -8.08
C GLY A 218 -6.97 35.81 -8.59
N GLY A 219 -6.03 35.09 -7.99
CA GLY A 219 -4.62 35.14 -8.37
C GLY A 219 -3.90 36.42 -7.92
N VAL A 220 -4.53 37.20 -7.03
CA VAL A 220 -3.93 38.42 -6.47
C VAL A 220 -3.25 38.05 -5.15
N PRO A 221 -1.92 38.20 -5.03
CA PRO A 221 -1.22 38.02 -3.76
C PRO A 221 -1.74 39.00 -2.70
N PRO A 222 -1.52 38.74 -1.40
CA PRO A 222 -1.70 39.77 -0.37
C PRO A 222 -0.94 41.05 -0.76
N PHE A 223 -1.47 42.22 -0.45
CA PHE A 223 -0.82 43.49 -0.76
C PHE A 223 -1.01 44.50 0.38
N ALA A 224 -0.05 45.40 0.51
CA ALA A 224 -0.06 46.54 1.39
C ALA A 224 -0.50 47.77 0.59
N ILE A 225 -1.20 48.67 1.26
CA ILE A 225 -1.44 50.01 0.74
C ILE A 225 -0.39 50.92 1.38
N GLU A 226 0.46 51.50 0.55
CA GLU A 226 1.38 52.55 0.96
C GLU A 226 0.78 53.92 0.62
N GLY A 227 0.78 54.83 1.59
CA GLY A 227 0.17 56.15 1.46
C GLY A 227 0.48 57.04 2.64
N ASN A 228 0.32 58.36 2.48
CA ASN A 228 0.57 59.32 3.53
C ASN A 228 -0.63 59.45 4.47
N PHE A 229 -0.84 58.45 5.34
CA PHE A 229 -1.97 58.42 6.28
C PHE A 229 -1.73 59.33 7.47
N GLN A 230 -2.67 60.26 7.73
CA GLN A 230 -2.58 61.25 8.81
C GLN A 230 -2.92 60.67 10.20
N SER A 231 -3.50 59.47 10.28
CA SER A 231 -3.83 58.78 11.54
C SER A 231 -4.09 57.28 11.30
N GLY A 232 -3.99 56.47 12.37
CA GLY A 232 -4.33 55.04 12.31
C GLY A 232 -5.79 54.77 11.90
N ALA A 233 -6.73 55.65 12.30
CA ALA A 233 -8.13 55.54 11.90
C ALA A 233 -8.37 55.84 10.41
N ALA A 234 -7.50 56.63 9.77
CA ALA A 234 -7.53 56.86 8.33
C ALA A 234 -6.94 55.68 7.55
N MET A 235 -5.89 55.05 8.09
CA MET A 235 -5.29 53.83 7.54
C MET A 235 -6.28 52.66 7.56
N GLN A 236 -6.99 52.45 8.67
CA GLN A 236 -7.96 51.37 8.80
C GLN A 236 -9.12 51.52 7.78
N ARG A 237 -9.70 52.71 7.67
CA ARG A 237 -10.76 52.99 6.67
C ARG A 237 -10.31 52.73 5.24
N ALA A 238 -9.10 53.16 4.89
CA ALA A 238 -8.55 52.91 3.55
C ALA A 238 -8.34 51.41 3.27
N SER A 239 -7.97 50.63 4.31
CA SER A 239 -7.89 49.18 4.22
C SER A 239 -9.26 48.55 3.97
N ASP A 240 -10.27 48.96 4.74
CA ASP A 240 -11.64 48.44 4.65
C ASP A 240 -12.28 48.78 3.28
N ASP A 241 -12.12 50.03 2.81
CA ASP A 241 -12.61 50.49 1.51
C ASP A 241 -11.98 49.69 0.35
N LEU A 242 -10.68 49.39 0.44
CA LEU A 242 -10.00 48.61 -0.59
C LEU A 242 -10.41 47.13 -0.54
N GLU A 243 -10.57 46.55 0.65
CA GLU A 243 -11.08 45.18 0.78
C GLU A 243 -12.48 45.06 0.15
N GLU A 244 -13.36 46.03 0.40
CA GLU A 244 -14.68 46.08 -0.21
C GLU A 244 -14.60 46.25 -1.74
N ALA A 245 -13.73 47.12 -2.22
CA ALA A 245 -13.50 47.32 -3.65
C ALA A 245 -13.00 46.04 -4.33
N VAL A 246 -12.08 45.30 -3.71
CA VAL A 246 -11.55 44.01 -4.20
C VAL A 246 -12.64 42.94 -4.22
N ARG A 247 -13.45 42.84 -3.16
CA ARG A 247 -14.61 41.93 -3.10
C ARG A 247 -15.62 42.26 -4.19
N LYS A 248 -15.89 43.55 -4.44
CA LYS A 248 -16.79 44.00 -5.51
C LYS A 248 -16.22 43.71 -6.89
N SER A 249 -14.92 43.96 -7.11
CA SER A 249 -14.23 43.64 -8.36
C SER A 249 -14.27 42.15 -8.68
N LYS A 250 -14.13 41.29 -7.65
CA LYS A 250 -14.27 39.83 -7.77
C LYS A 250 -15.70 39.41 -8.14
N ARG A 251 -16.74 40.02 -7.53
CA ARG A 251 -18.15 39.75 -7.87
C ARG A 251 -18.48 40.17 -9.31
N ASP A 252 -17.95 41.30 -9.73
CA ASP A 252 -18.26 41.92 -11.03
C ASP A 252 -17.29 41.47 -12.14
N SER A 253 -16.35 40.55 -11.88
CA SER A 253 -15.29 40.13 -12.80
C SER A 253 -14.47 41.29 -13.39
N ARG A 254 -14.29 42.39 -12.64
CA ARG A 254 -13.51 43.55 -13.09
C ARG A 254 -12.02 43.32 -12.80
N LEU A 255 -11.19 43.55 -13.82
CA LEU A 255 -9.74 43.36 -13.77
C LEU A 255 -8.97 44.57 -13.19
N ALA A 256 -9.58 45.75 -13.13
CA ALA A 256 -8.90 46.99 -12.75
C ALA A 256 -9.59 47.68 -11.56
N LEU A 257 -8.81 47.90 -10.50
CA LEU A 257 -9.16 48.72 -9.34
C LEU A 257 -8.56 50.12 -9.52
N VAL A 258 -9.38 51.16 -9.38
CA VAL A 258 -8.90 52.55 -9.43
C VAL A 258 -8.52 52.97 -8.02
N LEU A 259 -7.26 53.41 -7.86
CA LEU A 259 -6.76 53.92 -6.59
C LEU A 259 -6.81 55.46 -6.56
N PRO A 260 -7.22 56.07 -5.44
CA PRO A 260 -7.06 57.50 -5.21
C PRO A 260 -5.61 57.96 -5.37
N MET A 261 -5.42 59.19 -5.83
CA MET A 261 -4.09 59.79 -5.98
C MET A 261 -3.28 59.73 -4.68
N GLY A 262 -2.04 59.24 -4.77
CA GLY A 262 -1.11 59.15 -3.64
C GLY A 262 -1.12 57.82 -2.88
N LEU A 263 -2.01 56.87 -3.24
CA LEU A 263 -1.98 55.49 -2.73
C LEU A 263 -1.30 54.56 -3.73
N LYS A 264 -0.44 53.67 -3.23
CA LYS A 264 0.23 52.64 -4.02
C LYS A 264 -0.09 51.26 -3.44
N ILE A 265 -0.42 50.31 -4.30
CA ILE A 265 -0.50 48.89 -3.92
C ILE A 265 0.90 48.29 -4.05
N VAL A 266 1.42 47.76 -2.96
CA VAL A 266 2.68 47.02 -2.91
C VAL A 266 2.36 45.56 -2.60
N PRO A 267 2.64 44.60 -3.49
CA PRO A 267 2.42 43.19 -3.19
C PRO A 267 3.27 42.77 -1.97
N ILE A 268 2.63 42.11 -1.00
CA ILE A 268 3.28 41.52 0.17
C ILE A 268 3.44 40.03 -0.10
N GLY A 269 4.68 39.57 -0.10
CA GLY A 269 5.02 38.16 -0.23
C GLY A 269 5.74 37.83 -1.53
N THR A 270 6.12 36.57 -1.65
CA THR A 270 6.84 36.04 -2.82
C THR A 270 5.86 35.61 -3.89
N ASP A 271 6.16 35.98 -5.14
CA ASP A 271 5.48 35.46 -6.33
C ASP A 271 5.59 33.92 -6.36
N ALA A 272 4.45 33.22 -6.45
CA ALA A 272 4.39 31.76 -6.44
C ALA A 272 5.22 31.12 -7.58
N GLN A 273 5.37 31.81 -8.72
CA GLN A 273 6.25 31.37 -9.81
C GLN A 273 7.73 31.48 -9.42
N LYS A 274 8.11 32.50 -8.65
CA LYS A 274 9.48 32.64 -8.13
C LYS A 274 9.77 31.66 -7.00
N SER A 275 8.73 31.17 -6.31
CA SER A 275 8.85 30.22 -5.21
C SER A 275 9.03 28.75 -5.64
N GLN A 276 9.14 28.43 -6.94
CA GLN A 276 9.35 27.06 -7.45
C GLN A 276 8.39 26.02 -6.83
N MET A 277 7.13 26.42 -6.66
CA MET A 277 6.14 25.63 -5.92
C MET A 277 5.79 24.31 -6.63
N ILE A 278 5.84 24.29 -7.97
CA ILE A 278 5.54 23.09 -8.76
C ILE A 278 6.66 22.07 -8.57
N GLU A 279 7.91 22.51 -8.61
CA GLU A 279 9.09 21.68 -8.37
C GLU A 279 9.07 21.13 -6.94
N ALA A 280 8.71 21.96 -5.95
CA ALA A 280 8.56 21.50 -4.57
C ALA A 280 7.44 20.46 -4.41
N GLN A 281 6.29 20.66 -5.06
CA GLN A 281 5.22 19.65 -5.06
C GLN A 281 5.64 18.34 -5.73
N ARG A 282 6.41 18.40 -6.82
CA ARG A 282 6.99 17.19 -7.45
C ARG A 282 7.97 16.48 -6.53
N PHE A 283 8.88 17.21 -5.90
CA PHE A 283 9.83 16.63 -4.95
C PHE A 283 9.13 15.93 -3.77
N ILE A 284 8.01 16.48 -3.29
CA ILE A 284 7.18 15.84 -2.26
C ILE A 284 6.64 14.48 -2.71
N ILE A 285 6.29 14.31 -3.99
CA ILE A 285 5.87 13.00 -4.54
C ILE A 285 7.01 12.00 -4.38
N GLU A 286 8.25 12.39 -4.68
CA GLU A 286 9.41 11.52 -4.49
C GLU A 286 9.68 11.17 -3.03
N GLU A 287 9.56 12.13 -2.10
CA GLU A 287 9.70 11.87 -0.66
C GLU A 287 8.67 10.84 -0.17
N ILE A 288 7.41 10.97 -0.62
CA ILE A 288 6.35 10.00 -0.33
C ILE A 288 6.68 8.65 -0.98
N ALA A 289 7.16 8.63 -2.22
CA ALA A 289 7.56 7.41 -2.92
C ALA A 289 8.67 6.65 -2.18
N ARG A 290 9.71 7.38 -1.72
CA ARG A 290 10.83 6.83 -0.95
C ARG A 290 10.35 6.18 0.34
N ARG A 291 9.38 6.77 1.04
CA ARG A 291 8.82 6.22 2.27
C ARG A 291 8.27 4.80 2.09
N TYR A 292 7.60 4.54 0.97
CA TYR A 292 7.03 3.24 0.66
C TYR A 292 7.96 2.35 -0.17
N SER A 293 9.19 2.81 -0.44
CA SER A 293 10.15 2.17 -1.35
C SER A 293 9.53 1.89 -2.71
N LEU A 294 8.73 2.83 -3.22
CA LEU A 294 8.03 2.73 -4.48
C LEU A 294 8.71 3.64 -5.51
N PRO A 295 9.00 3.16 -6.74
CA PRO A 295 9.44 4.05 -7.81
C PRO A 295 8.39 5.13 -8.11
N PRO A 296 8.77 6.41 -8.34
CA PRO A 296 7.81 7.51 -8.56
C PRO A 296 6.83 7.30 -9.72
N VAL A 297 7.19 6.50 -10.74
CA VAL A 297 6.30 6.19 -11.86
C VAL A 297 4.98 5.56 -11.43
N PHE A 298 4.98 4.77 -10.35
CA PHE A 298 3.77 4.14 -9.82
C PHE A 298 2.88 5.12 -9.06
N LEU A 299 3.38 6.32 -8.76
CA LEU A 299 2.60 7.47 -8.27
C LEU A 299 2.17 8.40 -9.40
N GLN A 300 2.28 7.96 -10.66
CA GLN A 300 1.95 8.73 -11.87
C GLN A 300 2.87 9.94 -12.10
N ASP A 301 4.08 9.95 -11.51
CA ASP A 301 5.11 10.92 -11.87
C ASP A 301 6.05 10.35 -12.95
N LEU A 302 5.86 10.85 -14.18
CA LEU A 302 6.60 10.45 -15.37
C LEU A 302 7.67 11.47 -15.77
N THR A 303 7.95 12.48 -14.94
CA THR A 303 8.81 13.62 -15.29
C THR A 303 10.20 13.22 -15.80
N HIS A 304 10.73 12.09 -15.32
CA HIS A 304 12.05 11.55 -15.71
C HIS A 304 11.99 10.15 -16.36
N GLY A 305 10.81 9.65 -16.74
CA GLY A 305 10.62 8.30 -17.28
C GLY A 305 10.87 8.20 -18.79
N THR A 306 11.71 7.24 -19.22
CA THR A 306 11.82 6.78 -20.62
C THR A 306 11.40 5.30 -20.71
N PHE A 307 10.97 4.81 -21.88
CA PHE A 307 10.43 3.44 -22.03
C PHE A 307 11.36 2.33 -21.52
N SER A 308 12.68 2.42 -21.76
CA SER A 308 13.66 1.43 -21.25
C SER A 308 13.83 1.47 -19.72
N ASN A 309 13.48 2.58 -19.08
CA ASN A 309 13.48 2.74 -17.63
C ASN A 309 12.26 2.04 -17.00
N ASN A 310 11.14 1.91 -17.72
CA ASN A 310 9.88 1.38 -17.18
C ASN A 310 9.96 -0.14 -16.89
N GLU A 311 10.49 -0.95 -17.82
CA GLU A 311 10.64 -2.41 -17.58
C GLU A 311 11.56 -2.69 -16.38
N GLN A 312 12.63 -1.90 -16.23
CA GLN A 312 13.52 -1.99 -15.08
C GLN A 312 12.82 -1.57 -13.79
N GLN A 313 11.92 -0.57 -13.85
CA GLN A 313 11.12 -0.13 -12.72
C GLN A 313 10.04 -1.15 -12.30
N ASP A 314 9.42 -1.86 -13.24
CA ASP A 314 8.49 -2.98 -12.94
C ASP A 314 9.21 -4.14 -12.25
N LEU A 315 10.41 -4.46 -12.73
CA LEU A 315 11.27 -5.45 -12.11
C LEU A 315 11.73 -5.01 -10.71
N HIS A 316 12.09 -3.74 -10.53
CA HIS A 316 12.43 -3.17 -9.22
C HIS A 316 11.23 -3.26 -8.26
N LEU A 317 10.04 -2.85 -8.69
CA LEU A 317 8.81 -2.93 -7.92
C LEU A 317 8.60 -4.35 -7.41
N THR A 318 8.66 -5.34 -8.31
CA THR A 318 8.36 -6.72 -7.94
C THR A 318 9.43 -7.30 -7.02
N LYS A 319 10.72 -7.10 -7.36
CA LYS A 319 11.84 -7.69 -6.61
C LYS A 319 12.10 -7.04 -5.25
N HIS A 320 11.88 -5.73 -5.11
CA HIS A 320 12.27 -5.00 -3.90
C HIS A 320 11.08 -4.53 -3.06
N THR A 321 10.01 -4.06 -3.70
CA THR A 321 8.84 -3.51 -2.97
C THR A 321 7.85 -4.61 -2.63
N ILE A 322 7.26 -5.27 -3.64
CA ILE A 322 6.18 -6.23 -3.43
C ILE A 322 6.68 -7.51 -2.76
N LYS A 323 7.84 -8.04 -3.19
CA LYS A 323 8.44 -9.24 -2.60
C LYS A 323 8.62 -9.12 -1.09
N ARG A 324 9.05 -7.95 -0.58
CA ARG A 324 9.21 -7.70 0.86
C ARG A 324 7.89 -7.91 1.61
N TYR A 325 6.81 -7.32 1.12
CA TYR A 325 5.49 -7.43 1.76
C TYR A 325 4.91 -8.84 1.61
N ALA A 326 5.12 -9.48 0.47
CA ALA A 326 4.71 -10.85 0.22
C ALA A 326 5.39 -11.82 1.18
N GLU A 327 6.72 -11.81 1.26
CA GLU A 327 7.48 -12.68 2.16
C GLU A 327 7.12 -12.42 3.63
N GLN A 328 6.94 -11.15 4.04
CA GLN A 328 6.51 -10.82 5.39
C GLN A 328 5.16 -11.44 5.73
N PHE A 329 4.19 -11.31 4.83
CA PHE A 329 2.84 -11.84 5.03
C PHE A 329 2.80 -13.37 4.99
N GLU A 330 3.49 -13.98 4.04
CA GLU A 330 3.61 -15.44 3.93
C GLU A 330 4.25 -16.04 5.18
N GLN A 331 5.37 -15.48 5.65
CA GLN A 331 6.06 -16.00 6.82
C GLN A 331 5.20 -15.89 8.08
N GLU A 332 4.49 -14.77 8.24
CA GLU A 332 3.58 -14.58 9.36
C GLU A 332 2.39 -15.55 9.29
N CYS A 333 1.72 -15.66 8.14
CA CYS A 333 0.64 -16.64 7.95
C CYS A 333 1.12 -18.06 8.24
N ASN A 334 2.28 -18.45 7.70
CA ASN A 334 2.86 -19.76 7.95
C ASN A 334 3.17 -20.01 9.43
N LEU A 335 3.66 -18.99 10.14
CA LEU A 335 3.94 -19.06 11.58
C LEU A 335 2.67 -19.28 12.41
N LYS A 336 1.57 -18.60 12.08
CA LYS A 336 0.33 -18.68 12.87
C LYS A 336 -0.56 -19.85 12.49
N LEU A 337 -0.58 -20.22 11.21
CA LEU A 337 -1.42 -21.31 10.73
C LEU A 337 -0.82 -22.68 11.06
N PHE A 338 0.49 -22.85 10.88
CA PHE A 338 1.18 -24.14 11.01
C PHE A 338 2.20 -24.21 12.16
N GLY A 339 2.45 -23.11 12.87
CA GLY A 339 3.40 -23.05 13.97
C GLY A 339 4.85 -22.80 13.54
N TRP A 340 5.78 -22.84 14.50
CA TRP A 340 7.19 -22.51 14.30
C TRP A 340 8.08 -23.70 13.94
N LYS A 341 7.60 -24.94 14.16
CA LYS A 341 8.34 -26.18 13.84
C LYS A 341 8.24 -26.51 12.35
N LYS A 342 9.00 -27.53 11.90
CA LYS A 342 9.01 -27.98 10.49
C LYS A 342 7.58 -28.20 10.00
N ARG A 343 7.23 -27.51 8.91
CA ARG A 343 5.88 -27.46 8.36
C ARG A 343 5.78 -28.34 7.13
N ASP A 344 4.88 -29.31 7.16
CA ASP A 344 4.56 -30.14 5.99
C ASP A 344 3.73 -29.36 4.96
N ARG A 345 3.01 -28.33 5.42
CA ARG A 345 2.20 -27.43 4.60
C ARG A 345 2.67 -25.99 4.75
N PHE A 346 2.51 -25.20 3.70
CA PHE A 346 2.84 -23.78 3.73
C PHE A 346 1.98 -23.01 2.73
N VAL A 347 1.76 -21.74 3.03
CA VAL A 347 1.09 -20.79 2.14
C VAL A 347 2.14 -19.95 1.42
N GLU A 348 1.88 -19.63 0.15
CA GLU A 348 2.74 -18.82 -0.71
C GLU A 348 1.85 -17.94 -1.61
N LEU A 349 2.22 -16.67 -1.77
CA LEU A 349 1.60 -15.78 -2.74
C LEU A 349 2.23 -16.00 -4.10
N ASN A 350 1.38 -16.14 -5.12
CA ASN A 350 1.86 -16.31 -6.48
C ASN A 350 2.25 -14.95 -7.10
N LEU A 351 3.55 -14.65 -7.13
CA LEU A 351 4.12 -13.44 -7.75
C LEU A 351 4.33 -13.57 -9.26
N ASP A 352 4.16 -14.76 -9.85
CA ASP A 352 4.44 -14.99 -11.27
C ASP A 352 3.59 -14.08 -12.16
N GLY A 353 2.36 -13.74 -11.73
CA GLY A 353 1.50 -12.81 -12.44
C GLY A 353 2.08 -11.40 -12.60
N LEU A 354 2.90 -10.94 -11.65
CA LEU A 354 3.58 -9.63 -11.70
C LEU A 354 4.89 -9.70 -12.48
N LEU A 355 5.58 -10.84 -12.41
CA LEU A 355 6.84 -11.09 -13.13
C LEU A 355 6.63 -11.50 -14.60
N ARG A 356 5.39 -11.75 -15.00
CA ARG A 356 5.04 -11.95 -16.41
C ARG A 356 5.31 -10.64 -17.15
N GLY A 357 6.54 -10.52 -17.67
CA GLY A 357 6.91 -9.47 -18.61
C GLY A 357 6.04 -9.53 -19.87
N ASP A 358 6.36 -8.67 -20.85
CA ASP A 358 5.69 -8.73 -22.13
C ASP A 358 5.70 -10.16 -22.71
N PHE A 359 4.55 -10.59 -23.22
CA PHE A 359 4.37 -11.96 -23.72
C PHE A 359 5.41 -12.30 -24.78
N LYS A 360 5.80 -11.34 -25.62
CA LYS A 360 6.80 -11.54 -26.67
C LYS A 360 8.17 -11.83 -26.08
N THR A 361 8.69 -10.96 -25.21
CA THR A 361 10.02 -11.13 -24.61
C THR A 361 10.12 -12.43 -23.82
N ARG A 362 9.04 -12.83 -23.11
CA ARG A 362 9.01 -14.10 -22.38
C ARG A 362 9.02 -15.31 -23.30
N MET A 363 8.20 -15.30 -24.36
CA MET A 363 8.19 -16.39 -25.35
C MET A 363 9.52 -16.49 -26.11
N GLU A 364 10.19 -15.37 -26.39
CA GLU A 364 11.54 -15.35 -26.97
C GLU A 364 12.60 -15.93 -26.02
N GLY A 365 12.50 -15.63 -24.72
CA GLY A 365 13.34 -16.22 -23.67
C GLY A 365 13.14 -17.73 -23.56
N TYR A 366 11.89 -18.20 -23.55
CA TYR A 366 11.58 -19.64 -23.56
C TYR A 366 12.07 -20.33 -24.82
N ALA A 367 11.89 -19.71 -25.99
CA ALA A 367 12.43 -20.24 -27.23
C ALA A 367 13.95 -20.38 -27.17
N SER A 368 14.65 -19.39 -26.60
CA SER A 368 16.11 -19.42 -26.42
C SER A 368 16.55 -20.50 -25.42
N ALA A 369 15.83 -20.67 -24.31
CA ALA A 369 16.10 -21.71 -23.32
C ALA A 369 15.86 -23.13 -23.86
N ILE A 370 14.82 -23.31 -24.67
CA ILE A 370 14.53 -24.58 -25.36
C ILE A 370 15.60 -24.84 -26.43
N GLN A 371 15.99 -23.85 -27.24
CA GLN A 371 16.99 -24.02 -28.30
C GLN A 371 18.39 -24.33 -27.76
N SER A 372 18.73 -23.78 -26.59
CA SER A 372 20.00 -24.04 -25.91
C SER A 372 20.01 -25.32 -25.07
N GLY A 373 18.91 -26.08 -25.04
CA GLY A 373 18.78 -27.32 -24.27
C GLY A 373 18.79 -27.10 -22.75
N GLN A 374 18.47 -25.90 -22.26
CA GLN A 374 18.39 -25.60 -20.82
C GLN A 374 17.03 -25.97 -20.22
N MET A 375 15.96 -25.94 -21.03
CA MET A 375 14.60 -26.24 -20.60
C MET A 375 13.87 -27.10 -21.64
N THR A 376 12.96 -27.94 -21.16
CA THR A 376 12.04 -28.70 -21.99
C THR A 376 10.79 -27.87 -22.34
N PRO A 377 10.12 -28.15 -23.46
CA PRO A 377 8.81 -27.54 -23.75
C PRO A 377 7.79 -27.78 -22.63
N GLY A 378 7.84 -28.92 -21.95
CA GLY A 378 6.95 -29.28 -20.85
C GLY A 378 7.12 -28.41 -19.62
N GLU A 379 8.37 -28.12 -19.25
CA GLU A 379 8.68 -27.17 -18.16
C GLU A 379 8.16 -25.77 -18.48
N THR A 380 8.26 -25.33 -19.74
CA THR A 380 7.71 -24.05 -20.18
C THR A 380 6.18 -24.02 -20.07
N ARG A 381 5.50 -25.13 -20.41
CA ARG A 381 4.04 -25.26 -20.27
C ARG A 381 3.60 -25.24 -18.82
N ASP A 382 4.32 -25.93 -17.94
CA ASP A 382 4.05 -25.90 -16.50
C ASP A 382 4.18 -24.49 -15.93
N MET A 383 5.22 -23.74 -16.34
CA MET A 383 5.39 -22.33 -15.97
C MET A 383 4.23 -21.45 -16.45
N GLU A 384 3.71 -21.72 -17.65
CA GLU A 384 2.52 -21.06 -18.21
C GLU A 384 1.19 -21.63 -17.66
N ASN A 385 1.24 -22.53 -16.67
CA ASN A 385 0.08 -23.22 -16.09
C ASN A 385 -0.78 -23.95 -17.14
N ARG A 386 -0.13 -24.50 -18.18
CA ARG A 386 -0.73 -25.30 -19.23
C ARG A 386 -0.41 -26.78 -19.00
N PRO A 387 -1.34 -27.71 -19.27
CA PRO A 387 -1.06 -29.13 -19.13
C PRO A 387 0.03 -29.57 -20.12
N ARG A 388 0.98 -30.40 -19.67
CA ARG A 388 1.99 -31.02 -20.54
C ARG A 388 1.33 -31.86 -21.65
N LEU A 389 1.97 -31.91 -22.82
CA LEU A 389 1.58 -32.77 -23.93
C LEU A 389 2.56 -33.95 -24.09
N PRO A 390 2.14 -35.06 -24.72
CA PRO A 390 3.03 -36.18 -24.99
C PRO A 390 4.25 -35.75 -25.83
N GLY A 391 5.46 -35.97 -25.32
CA GLY A 391 6.72 -35.62 -26.00
C GLY A 391 7.41 -34.36 -25.45
N ASP A 392 6.76 -33.62 -24.57
CA ASP A 392 7.26 -32.37 -24.01
C ASP A 392 8.39 -32.52 -22.98
N ASP A 393 8.72 -33.74 -22.56
CA ASP A 393 9.73 -34.03 -21.52
C ASP A 393 11.17 -34.17 -22.08
N LYS A 394 11.39 -33.86 -23.37
CA LYS A 394 12.70 -34.00 -24.02
C LYS A 394 13.37 -32.63 -24.20
N LEU A 395 14.70 -32.60 -24.04
CA LEU A 395 15.52 -31.47 -24.41
C LEU A 395 15.76 -31.47 -25.92
N TYR A 396 15.64 -30.29 -26.52
CA TYR A 396 15.88 -30.08 -27.94
C TYR A 396 17.12 -29.18 -28.10
N MET A 397 17.92 -29.41 -29.14
CA MET A 397 19.06 -28.55 -29.46
C MET A 397 19.25 -28.54 -30.99
N GLN A 398 19.58 -27.39 -31.56
CA GLN A 398 19.92 -27.32 -32.99
C GLN A 398 21.25 -28.04 -33.23
N GLY A 399 21.25 -29.03 -34.12
CA GLY A 399 22.44 -29.84 -34.47
C GLY A 399 23.53 -29.12 -35.27
N ALA A 400 23.49 -27.78 -35.37
CA ALA A 400 24.40 -27.00 -36.21
C ALA A 400 25.77 -26.72 -35.57
N MET A 401 25.92 -26.86 -34.26
CA MET A 401 27.22 -26.80 -33.57
C MET A 401 27.59 -28.16 -33.01
N MET A 402 28.40 -28.91 -33.76
CA MET A 402 29.11 -30.07 -33.25
C MET A 402 30.54 -29.67 -32.83
N PRO A 403 31.09 -30.27 -31.76
CA PRO A 403 32.50 -30.14 -31.42
C PRO A 403 33.38 -30.45 -32.64
N LEU A 404 34.48 -29.71 -32.82
CA LEU A 404 35.36 -29.85 -34.00
C LEU A 404 35.88 -31.29 -34.15
N ASP A 405 36.09 -31.96 -33.03
CA ASP A 405 36.47 -33.37 -32.86
C ASP A 405 35.40 -34.38 -33.33
N LYS A 406 34.16 -33.93 -33.57
CA LYS A 406 33.07 -34.77 -34.11
C LYS A 406 32.61 -34.36 -35.51
N LEU A 407 33.17 -33.30 -36.09
CA LEU A 407 32.86 -32.83 -37.43
C LEU A 407 33.41 -33.82 -38.49
N GLY A 408 32.69 -34.92 -38.71
CA GLY A 408 33.10 -36.03 -39.58
C GLY A 408 32.49 -37.40 -39.28
N LEU A 409 31.75 -37.54 -38.17
CA LEU A 409 31.04 -38.79 -37.81
C LEU A 409 29.55 -38.72 -38.17
N ALA A 410 29.23 -38.25 -39.38
CA ALA A 410 27.96 -38.55 -40.00
C ALA A 410 28.08 -39.93 -40.67
N ASP A 411 27.41 -40.92 -40.12
CA ASP A 411 27.46 -42.32 -40.57
C ASP A 411 26.96 -42.46 -42.04
N PRO A 412 27.75 -43.04 -42.97
CA PRO A 412 27.34 -43.27 -44.34
C PRO A 412 26.65 -44.64 -44.45
N THR A 413 25.40 -44.76 -43.99
CA THR A 413 24.58 -45.94 -44.31
C THR A 413 23.45 -45.58 -45.26
N GLY A 414 23.85 -45.33 -46.51
CA GLY A 414 23.00 -45.36 -47.70
C GLY A 414 23.54 -46.41 -48.68
N GLY A 415 23.66 -47.66 -48.22
CA GLY A 415 24.14 -48.79 -49.01
C GLY A 415 23.06 -49.29 -49.97
N ASN A 416 23.31 -49.08 -51.26
CA ASN A 416 22.53 -49.53 -52.40
C ASN A 416 22.68 -51.06 -52.57
N THR A 417 21.58 -51.84 -52.52
CA THR A 417 21.58 -53.24 -52.97
C THR A 417 20.56 -53.42 -54.09
N ASN A 418 21.06 -53.44 -55.32
CA ASN A 418 20.42 -54.03 -56.49
C ASN A 418 21.47 -54.93 -57.18
N GLY A 419 21.15 -56.23 -57.34
CA GLY A 419 21.58 -57.02 -58.50
C GLY A 419 22.60 -58.14 -58.29
N SER A 420 22.06 -59.38 -58.34
CA SER A 420 22.67 -60.69 -58.73
C SER A 420 23.67 -61.36 -57.80
#